data_AF-A0A8H6S673-F1
#
_entry.id   AF-A0A8H6S673-F1
#
_cell.length_a   1.000
_cell.length_b   1.000
_cell.length_c   1.000
_cell.angle_alpha   90.00
_cell.angle_beta   90.00
_cell.angle_gamma   90.00
#
_symmetry.space_group_name_H-M   'P 1'
#
loop_
_entity.id
_entity.type
_entity.pdbx_description
1 polymer ?
#
loop_
_entity_poly.entity_id
_entity_poly.type
_entity_poly.pdbx_seq_one_letter_code
_entity_poly.pdbx_strand_id
1 'polypeptide(L)'
;MSTSPVWTSIPLYYQARQPCHSQSDMIRIPSFSLAPSIFQCYLLVCHLPHLYLQMTPTKIKNLKNQICGEFSEIFKLCQEVLEEAQKSSLIKATLETLLRFLNWIPLGYIFETTIIDLLLNRFLEAPDFRNVTLQCLAVIAALKVGVEYDPKFVILFQMVMTSINRMILPSTNISDAYNAYNAAGDAGQELVLNLSLFLSNFLSNHLRVVEGEATRDVLLNAHLYMVKVSQVDEREISEICLEY
;
A
#
# COMPACT_ATOMS: atom_id res chain seq x y z
N MET A 1 -20.83 -0.15 22.14
CA MET A 1 -20.79 -0.37 20.69
C MET A 1 -19.36 -0.74 20.33
N SER A 2 -19.09 -2.04 20.17
CA SER A 2 -17.77 -2.60 19.99
C SER A 2 -17.27 -2.38 18.56
N THR A 3 -16.24 -1.56 18.40
CA THR A 3 -15.48 -1.45 17.15
C THR A 3 -14.71 -2.75 16.94
N SER A 4 -15.12 -3.56 15.97
CA SER A 4 -14.33 -4.70 15.52
C SER A 4 -12.96 -4.23 15.03
N PRO A 5 -11.86 -4.95 15.31
CA PRO A 5 -10.54 -4.59 14.80
C PRO A 5 -10.54 -4.65 13.26
N VAL A 6 -9.93 -3.65 12.63
CA VAL A 6 -9.75 -3.50 11.17
C VAL A 6 -9.17 -4.76 10.49
N TRP A 7 -8.50 -5.63 11.26
CA TRP A 7 -7.97 -6.94 10.83
C TRP A 7 -9.01 -7.96 10.34
N THR A 8 -10.30 -7.74 10.61
CA THR A 8 -11.38 -8.68 10.22
C THR A 8 -11.89 -8.47 8.79
N SER A 9 -11.48 -7.39 8.12
CA SER A 9 -11.94 -7.04 6.76
C SER A 9 -10.86 -7.18 5.69
N ILE A 10 -9.70 -7.74 6.04
CA ILE A 10 -8.69 -8.14 5.07
C ILE A 10 -8.89 -9.64 4.83
N PRO A 11 -9.15 -10.10 3.60
CA PRO A 11 -9.19 -11.53 3.30
C PRO A 11 -7.93 -12.21 3.82
N LEU A 12 -8.07 -13.34 4.53
CA LEU A 12 -6.97 -14.14 5.10
C LEU A 12 -5.81 -14.39 4.09
N TYR A 13 -6.11 -14.31 2.80
CA TYR A 13 -5.17 -14.36 1.70
C TYR A 13 -4.02 -13.31 1.78
N TYR A 14 -4.27 -12.07 2.21
CA TYR A 14 -3.23 -11.03 2.33
C TYR A 14 -2.32 -11.24 3.54
N GLN A 15 -2.81 -11.86 4.61
CA GLN A 15 -1.95 -12.32 5.71
C GLN A 15 -1.14 -13.55 5.30
N ALA A 16 -1.66 -14.35 4.37
CA ALA A 16 -1.06 -15.60 3.91
C ALA A 16 -0.12 -15.47 2.70
N ARG A 17 -0.06 -14.32 2.01
CA ARG A 17 0.89 -14.04 0.90
C ARG A 17 2.19 -13.34 1.31
N GLN A 18 2.41 -13.13 2.62
CA GLN A 18 3.76 -13.02 3.16
C GLN A 18 4.17 -14.23 4.01
N PRO A 19 4.22 -15.44 3.47
CA PRO A 19 5.13 -16.41 4.00
C PRO A 19 6.48 -16.13 3.33
N CYS A 20 7.50 -15.80 4.12
CA CYS A 20 8.83 -16.28 3.77
C CYS A 20 8.76 -17.81 3.74
N HIS A 21 8.25 -18.40 2.66
CA HIS A 21 8.23 -19.85 2.46
C HIS A 21 9.60 -20.29 1.99
N SER A 22 10.55 -20.19 2.92
CA SER A 22 11.74 -21.04 3.09
C SER A 22 12.86 -20.21 3.71
N GLN A 23 13.64 -20.84 4.60
CA GLN A 23 14.91 -20.28 5.11
C GLN A 23 15.89 -19.90 3.97
N SER A 24 15.65 -20.36 2.74
CA SER A 24 16.41 -20.04 1.54
C SER A 24 16.20 -18.62 1.02
N ASP A 25 15.04 -17.99 1.26
CA ASP A 25 14.78 -16.61 0.81
C ASP A 25 15.39 -15.55 1.75
N MET A 26 15.72 -15.93 2.99
CA MET A 26 16.55 -15.10 3.89
C MET A 26 17.97 -14.88 3.35
N ILE A 27 18.43 -15.71 2.41
CA ILE A 27 19.80 -15.70 1.89
C ILE A 27 19.94 -14.82 0.63
N ARG A 28 18.84 -14.32 0.04
CA ARG A 28 18.86 -13.44 -1.14
C ARG A 28 18.51 -11.98 -0.87
N ILE A 29 18.59 -11.50 0.37
CA ILE A 29 18.77 -10.06 0.60
C ILE A 29 20.25 -9.79 0.36
N PRO A 30 20.65 -8.97 -0.64
CA PRO A 30 22.05 -8.63 -0.82
C PRO A 30 22.51 -7.99 0.47
N SER A 31 23.46 -8.64 1.12
CA SER A 31 24.04 -8.28 2.39
C SER A 31 24.92 -7.04 2.27
N PHE A 32 24.42 -5.92 1.72
CA PHE A 32 25.23 -4.71 1.60
C PHE A 32 24.41 -3.41 1.71
N SER A 33 24.63 -2.72 2.83
CA SER A 33 24.42 -1.29 3.08
C SER A 33 23.00 -0.76 3.35
N LEU A 34 22.12 -1.52 4.00
CA LEU A 34 20.99 -0.88 4.70
C LEU A 34 21.53 -0.22 5.97
N ALA A 35 21.12 1.03 6.26
CA ALA A 35 21.39 1.63 7.55
C ALA A 35 20.97 0.64 8.65
N PRO A 36 21.83 0.32 9.64
CA PRO A 36 21.58 -0.76 10.59
C PRO A 36 20.19 -0.68 11.25
N SER A 37 19.72 0.54 11.51
CA SER A 37 18.39 0.85 12.05
C SER A 37 17.23 0.39 11.15
N ILE A 38 17.28 0.64 9.83
CA ILE A 38 16.21 0.24 8.89
C ILE A 38 16.17 -1.28 8.75
N PHE A 39 17.33 -1.94 8.69
CA PHE A 39 17.40 -3.40 8.60
C PHE A 39 16.90 -4.07 9.88
N GLN A 40 17.27 -3.55 11.05
CA GLN A 40 16.77 -4.01 12.35
C GLN A 40 15.25 -3.86 12.43
N CYS A 41 14.71 -2.72 11.97
CA CYS A 41 13.28 -2.46 11.92
C CYS A 41 12.55 -3.39 10.95
N TYR A 42 13.10 -3.60 9.76
CA TYR A 42 12.55 -4.53 8.78
C TYR A 42 12.45 -5.95 9.37
N LEU A 43 13.49 -6.42 10.06
CA LEU A 43 13.48 -7.73 10.72
C LEU A 43 12.46 -7.80 11.87
N LEU A 44 12.36 -6.75 12.68
CA LEU A 44 11.45 -6.67 13.83
C LEU A 44 9.99 -6.64 13.36
N VAL A 45 9.69 -5.92 12.28
CA VAL A 45 8.37 -5.86 11.65
C VAL A 45 8.04 -7.10 10.83
N CYS A 46 9.01 -7.76 10.20
CA CYS A 46 8.78 -9.06 9.57
C CYS A 46 8.49 -10.17 10.59
N HIS A 47 9.09 -10.10 11.79
CA HIS A 47 8.82 -11.05 12.88
C HIS A 47 7.56 -10.74 13.69
N LEU A 48 7.11 -9.48 13.68
CA LEU A 48 5.93 -9.01 14.43
C LEU A 48 4.62 -9.75 14.07
N PRO A 49 4.26 -10.01 12.78
CA PRO A 49 3.07 -10.77 12.41
C PRO A 49 3.05 -12.19 12.99
N HIS A 50 4.22 -12.84 13.06
CA HIS A 50 4.35 -14.18 13.62
C HIS A 50 4.22 -14.17 15.16
N LEU A 51 4.62 -13.08 15.81
CA LEU A 51 4.34 -12.82 17.23
C LEU A 51 2.87 -12.43 17.48
N TYR A 52 2.25 -11.73 16.54
CA TYR A 52 0.89 -11.17 16.64
C TYR A 52 -0.18 -12.27 16.76
N LEU A 53 -0.02 -13.36 16.00
CA LEU A 53 -0.86 -14.57 16.09
C LEU A 53 -0.78 -15.28 17.46
N GLN A 54 0.23 -14.98 18.28
CA GLN A 54 0.41 -15.58 19.60
C GLN A 54 0.09 -14.62 20.77
N MET A 55 -0.37 -13.39 20.49
CA MET A 55 -0.60 -12.35 21.50
C MET A 55 -2.09 -12.00 21.67
N THR A 56 -2.49 -11.74 22.91
CA THR A 56 -3.84 -11.25 23.22
C THR A 56 -4.01 -9.77 22.84
N PRO A 57 -5.23 -9.27 22.56
CA PRO A 57 -5.48 -7.87 22.18
C PRO A 57 -4.88 -6.83 23.16
N THR A 58 -4.86 -7.17 24.45
CA THR A 58 -4.25 -6.34 25.51
C THR A 58 -2.73 -6.25 25.38
N LYS A 59 -2.05 -7.34 25.01
CA LYS A 59 -0.59 -7.35 24.78
C LYS A 59 -0.22 -6.58 23.52
N ILE A 60 -1.04 -6.67 22.47
CA ILE A 60 -0.90 -5.87 21.25
C ILE A 60 -0.99 -4.37 21.57
N LYS A 61 -1.96 -3.96 22.38
CA LYS A 61 -2.13 -2.56 22.80
C LYS A 61 -0.94 -2.05 23.63
N ASN A 62 -0.44 -2.86 24.56
CA ASN A 62 0.71 -2.50 25.38
C ASN A 62 2.01 -2.43 24.57
N LEU A 63 2.18 -3.33 23.58
CA LEU A 63 3.32 -3.30 22.67
C LEU A 63 3.29 -2.07 21.76
N LYS A 64 2.10 -1.71 21.23
CA LYS A 64 1.93 -0.44 20.50
C LYS A 64 2.41 0.76 21.32
N ASN A 65 2.00 0.83 22.59
CA ASN A 65 2.39 1.93 23.48
C ASN A 65 3.89 1.95 23.81
N GLN A 66 4.54 0.79 23.97
CA GLN A 66 5.99 0.72 24.21
C GLN A 66 6.81 1.12 22.99
N ILE A 67 6.36 0.79 21.79
CA ILE A 67 7.09 1.09 20.54
C ILE A 67 6.79 2.53 20.05
N CYS A 68 5.73 3.20 20.53
CA CYS A 68 5.39 4.60 20.18
C CYS A 68 6.54 5.61 20.31
N GLY A 69 7.46 5.42 21.25
CA GLY A 69 8.65 6.27 21.39
C GLY A 69 9.65 6.07 20.24
N GLU A 70 9.97 4.83 19.92
CA GLU A 70 10.91 4.46 18.85
C GLU A 70 10.31 4.67 17.45
N PHE A 71 8.98 4.60 17.31
CA PHE A 71 8.29 4.81 16.04
C PHE A 71 8.52 6.19 15.42
N SER A 72 8.64 7.25 16.25
CA SER A 72 8.88 8.60 15.74
C SER A 72 10.23 8.72 15.06
N GLU A 73 11.27 8.14 15.64
CA GLU A 73 12.63 8.15 15.08
C GLU A 73 12.72 7.31 13.81
N ILE A 74 12.05 6.15 13.77
CA ILE A 74 11.99 5.30 12.58
C ILE A 74 11.28 6.03 11.44
N PHE A 75 10.12 6.65 11.72
CA PHE A 75 9.39 7.38 10.70
C PHE A 75 10.19 8.56 10.16
N LYS A 76 10.84 9.35 11.02
CA LYS A 76 11.72 10.44 10.61
C LYS A 76 12.85 9.95 9.71
N LEU A 77 13.50 8.85 10.07
CA LEU A 77 14.55 8.26 9.24
C LEU A 77 14.01 7.80 7.88
N CYS A 78 12.84 7.15 7.85
CA CYS A 78 12.19 6.79 6.60
C CYS A 78 11.89 8.02 5.75
N GLN A 79 11.35 9.08 6.35
CA GLN A 79 11.04 10.32 5.66
C GLN A 79 12.30 10.98 5.08
N GLU A 80 13.36 11.15 5.88
CA GLU A 80 14.64 11.73 5.42
C GLU A 80 15.24 10.93 4.26
N VAL A 81 15.22 9.60 4.34
CA VAL A 81 15.72 8.74 3.25
C VAL A 81 14.85 8.88 2.00
N LEU A 82 13.53 8.96 2.14
CA LEU A 82 12.60 9.16 1.03
C LEU A 82 12.65 10.59 0.46
N GLU A 83 13.22 11.57 1.17
CA GLU A 83 13.42 12.95 0.70
C GLU A 83 14.78 13.12 0.02
N GLU A 84 15.85 12.50 0.52
CA GLU A 84 17.21 12.84 0.09
C GLU A 84 17.95 11.72 -0.66
N ALA A 85 17.59 10.45 -0.43
CA ALA A 85 18.38 9.35 -0.97
C ALA A 85 18.29 9.27 -2.50
N GLN A 86 19.42 8.94 -3.12
CA GLN A 86 19.53 8.72 -4.58
C GLN A 86 19.74 7.24 -4.94
N LYS A 87 20.10 6.41 -3.94
CA LYS A 87 20.37 4.98 -4.15
C LYS A 87 19.07 4.20 -4.23
N SER A 88 18.68 3.72 -5.42
CA SER A 88 17.40 3.02 -5.65
C SER A 88 17.14 1.85 -4.70
N SER A 89 18.16 1.05 -4.37
CA SER A 89 17.98 -0.09 -3.46
C SER A 89 17.62 0.35 -2.03
N LEU A 90 18.15 1.50 -1.58
CA LEU A 90 17.84 2.07 -0.27
C LEU A 90 16.44 2.65 -0.25
N ILE A 91 16.05 3.37 -1.31
CA ILE A 91 14.70 3.92 -1.48
C ILE A 91 13.68 2.78 -1.46
N LYS A 92 13.89 1.74 -2.28
CA LYS A 92 12.98 0.59 -2.36
C LYS A 92 12.80 -0.10 -1.00
N ALA A 93 13.90 -0.41 -0.32
CA ALA A 93 13.83 -1.02 1.01
C ALA A 93 13.12 -0.11 2.04
N THR A 94 13.28 1.21 1.91
CA THR A 94 12.58 2.18 2.77
C THR A 94 11.08 2.22 2.48
N LEU A 95 10.67 2.18 1.22
CA LEU A 95 9.24 2.08 0.83
C LEU A 95 8.62 0.77 1.32
N GLU A 96 9.31 -0.36 1.18
CA GLU A 96 8.86 -1.66 1.71
C GLU A 96 8.76 -1.66 3.24
N THR A 97 9.66 -0.92 3.90
CA THR A 97 9.64 -0.74 5.35
C THR A 97 8.44 0.12 5.76
N LEU A 98 8.24 1.26 5.10
CA LEU A 98 7.07 2.13 5.29
C LEU A 98 5.76 1.37 5.09
N LEU A 99 5.64 0.56 4.02
CA LEU A 99 4.45 -0.24 3.73
C LEU A 99 4.01 -1.08 4.93
N ARG A 100 4.96 -1.76 5.58
CA ARG A 100 4.67 -2.59 6.75
C ARG A 100 4.28 -1.76 7.97
N PHE A 101 4.74 -0.52 8.06
CA PHE A 101 4.49 0.40 9.17
C PHE A 101 3.16 1.16 9.07
N LEU A 102 2.62 1.39 7.88
CA LEU A 102 1.42 2.23 7.68
C LEU A 102 0.20 1.79 8.52
N ASN A 103 0.06 0.49 8.83
CA ASN A 103 -1.01 -0.03 9.69
C ASN A 103 -0.80 0.19 11.20
N TRP A 104 0.38 0.65 11.61
CA TRP A 104 0.80 0.74 13.01
C TRP A 104 1.07 2.17 13.47
N ILE A 105 1.46 3.05 12.54
CA ILE A 105 1.83 4.42 12.88
C ILE A 105 0.60 5.28 13.20
N PRO A 106 0.72 6.26 14.11
CA PRO A 106 -0.33 7.22 14.37
C PRO A 106 -0.73 7.98 13.09
N LEU A 107 -2.03 8.22 12.90
CA LEU A 107 -2.59 8.85 11.69
C LEU A 107 -1.97 10.22 11.39
N GLY A 108 -1.58 10.98 12.42
CA GLY A 108 -0.90 12.28 12.26
C GLY A 108 0.37 12.18 11.42
N TYR A 109 1.15 11.10 11.53
CA TYR A 109 2.34 10.92 10.67
C TYR A 109 1.99 10.72 9.20
N ILE A 110 0.84 10.11 8.90
CA ILE A 110 0.40 9.87 7.53
C ILE A 110 -0.17 11.15 6.91
N PHE A 111 -1.06 11.81 7.66
CA PHE A 111 -1.86 12.89 7.10
C PHE A 111 -1.29 14.29 7.36
N GLU A 112 -0.47 14.49 8.40
CA GLU A 112 0.06 15.81 8.79
C GLU A 112 1.52 16.03 8.35
N THR A 113 2.10 15.06 7.63
CA THR A 113 3.43 15.15 7.03
C THR A 113 3.34 15.13 5.50
N THR A 114 4.48 15.28 4.83
CA THR A 114 4.61 15.27 3.36
C THR A 114 4.69 13.86 2.77
N ILE A 115 4.46 12.81 3.56
CA ILE A 115 4.69 11.43 3.10
C ILE A 115 3.78 11.03 1.93
N ILE A 116 2.51 11.44 1.95
CA ILE A 116 1.58 11.20 0.83
C ILE A 116 2.07 11.92 -0.42
N ASP A 117 2.51 13.17 -0.28
CA ASP A 117 3.03 13.97 -1.40
C ASP A 117 4.28 13.34 -2.01
N LEU A 118 5.18 12.78 -1.19
CA LEU A 118 6.36 12.05 -1.66
C LEU A 118 5.97 10.78 -2.44
N LEU A 119 5.06 9.98 -1.88
CA LEU A 119 4.55 8.77 -2.54
C LEU A 119 3.96 9.11 -3.92
N LEU A 120 3.08 10.10 -3.99
CA LEU A 120 2.39 10.49 -5.22
C LEU A 120 3.35 11.11 -6.26
N ASN A 121 4.15 12.11 -5.86
CA ASN A 121 4.86 12.94 -6.82
C ASN A 121 6.23 12.39 -7.20
N ARG A 122 6.88 11.63 -6.31
CA ARG A 122 8.25 11.14 -6.53
C ARG A 122 8.31 9.67 -6.94
N PHE A 123 7.43 8.83 -6.39
CA PHE A 123 7.61 7.38 -6.47
C PHE A 123 6.54 6.65 -7.29
N LEU A 124 5.31 7.16 -7.34
CA LEU A 124 4.19 6.44 -7.95
C LEU A 124 4.39 6.20 -9.45
N GLU A 125 4.90 7.18 -10.21
CA GLU A 125 5.11 7.02 -11.65
C GLU A 125 6.48 6.39 -11.98
N ALA A 126 7.39 6.27 -11.03
CA ALA A 126 8.73 5.71 -11.24
C ALA A 126 8.67 4.17 -11.39
N PRO A 127 9.14 3.57 -12.51
CA PRO A 127 9.03 2.12 -12.77
C PRO A 127 9.57 1.23 -11.65
N ASP A 128 10.69 1.61 -11.04
CA ASP A 128 11.35 0.83 -10.00
C ASP A 128 10.58 0.82 -8.66
N PHE A 129 9.68 1.79 -8.45
CA PHE A 129 9.04 2.06 -7.16
C PHE A 129 7.51 2.02 -7.21
N ARG A 130 6.90 2.06 -8.40
CA ARG A 130 5.45 2.20 -8.56
C ARG A 130 4.62 1.15 -7.84
N ASN A 131 5.06 -0.12 -7.87
CA ASN A 131 4.30 -1.22 -7.27
C ASN A 131 4.25 -1.10 -5.75
N VAL A 132 5.42 -0.98 -5.10
CA VAL A 132 5.47 -0.79 -3.64
C VAL A 132 4.80 0.52 -3.21
N THR A 133 4.90 1.58 -4.02
CA THR A 133 4.24 2.85 -3.74
C THR A 133 2.72 2.73 -3.82
N LEU A 134 2.20 2.05 -4.84
CA LEU A 134 0.77 1.82 -4.98
C LEU A 134 0.23 0.91 -3.87
N GLN A 135 1.03 -0.06 -3.40
CA GLN A 135 0.71 -0.84 -2.19
C GLN A 135 0.61 0.06 -0.95
N CYS A 136 1.55 0.98 -0.74
CA CYS A 136 1.47 1.95 0.36
C CYS A 136 0.18 2.77 0.28
N LEU A 137 -0.15 3.28 -0.91
CA LEU A 137 -1.36 4.06 -1.15
C LEU A 137 -2.63 3.23 -0.96
N ALA A 138 -2.63 1.95 -1.34
CA ALA A 138 -3.74 1.02 -1.12
C ALA A 138 -3.97 0.74 0.37
N VAL A 139 -2.90 0.65 1.17
CA VAL A 139 -3.01 0.56 2.64
C VAL A 139 -3.58 1.84 3.22
N ILE A 140 -3.11 3.01 2.77
CA ILE A 140 -3.65 4.32 3.20
C ILE A 140 -5.13 4.43 2.84
N ALA A 141 -5.53 3.99 1.65
CA ALA A 141 -6.91 3.97 1.17
C ALA A 141 -7.84 3.02 1.96
N ALA A 142 -7.29 2.10 2.74
CA ALA A 142 -8.05 1.21 3.61
C ALA A 142 -8.21 1.75 5.05
N LEU A 143 -7.56 2.87 5.39
CA LEU A 143 -7.59 3.42 6.73
C LEU A 143 -8.96 4.04 7.06
N LYS A 144 -9.63 3.47 8.06
CA LYS A 144 -10.87 4.04 8.61
C LYS A 144 -10.53 5.18 9.56
N VAL A 145 -10.75 6.41 9.12
CA VAL A 145 -10.45 7.63 9.86
C VAL A 145 -11.67 8.54 9.97
N GLY A 146 -11.56 9.60 10.77
CA GLY A 146 -12.62 10.59 10.93
C GLY A 146 -12.74 11.53 9.72
N VAL A 147 -13.89 12.20 9.62
CA VAL A 147 -14.27 13.10 8.52
C VAL A 147 -13.32 14.30 8.35
N GLU A 148 -12.53 14.61 9.38
CA GLU A 148 -11.50 15.64 9.32
C GLU A 148 -10.42 15.38 8.25
N TYR A 149 -10.26 14.13 7.81
CA TYR A 149 -9.31 13.74 6.77
C TYR A 149 -9.95 13.58 5.38
N ASP A 150 -11.27 13.72 5.24
CA ASP A 150 -11.99 13.56 3.97
C ASP A 150 -11.38 14.42 2.83
N PRO A 151 -11.03 15.70 3.03
CA PRO A 151 -10.41 16.51 1.97
C PRO A 151 -9.09 15.93 1.46
N LYS A 152 -8.32 15.25 2.33
CA LYS A 152 -7.05 14.60 1.94
C LYS A 152 -7.31 13.36 1.10
N PHE A 153 -8.37 12.59 1.38
CA PHE A 153 -8.76 11.45 0.55
C PHE A 153 -9.27 11.87 -0.82
N VAL A 154 -9.99 13.00 -0.94
CA VAL A 154 -10.38 13.56 -2.25
C VAL A 154 -9.13 13.82 -3.11
N ILE A 155 -8.15 14.54 -2.54
CA ILE A 155 -6.90 14.88 -3.24
C ILE A 155 -6.12 13.61 -3.60
N LEU A 156 -5.95 12.70 -2.63
CA LEU A 156 -5.29 11.41 -2.82
C LEU A 156 -5.89 10.66 -4.01
N PHE A 157 -7.22 10.51 -4.04
CA PHE A 157 -7.93 9.80 -5.10
C PHE A 157 -7.71 10.44 -6.47
N GLN A 158 -7.86 11.76 -6.57
CA GLN A 158 -7.66 12.49 -7.82
C GLN A 158 -6.23 12.34 -8.34
N MET A 159 -5.24 12.47 -7.46
CA MET A 159 -3.83 12.36 -7.82
C MET A 159 -3.47 10.93 -8.24
N VAL A 160 -3.89 9.91 -7.49
CA VAL A 160 -3.65 8.51 -7.88
C VAL A 160 -4.29 8.23 -9.23
N MET A 161 -5.58 8.56 -9.44
CA MET A 161 -6.25 8.32 -10.71
C MET A 161 -5.58 9.06 -11.88
N THR A 162 -5.04 10.26 -11.65
CA THR A 162 -4.27 11.00 -12.65
C THR A 162 -3.00 10.24 -13.04
N SER A 163 -2.25 9.72 -12.07
CA SER A 163 -1.05 8.92 -12.34
C SER A 163 -1.39 7.56 -12.96
N ILE A 164 -2.49 6.91 -12.57
CA ILE A 164 -2.97 5.68 -13.21
C ILE A 164 -3.25 5.93 -14.70
N ASN A 165 -3.93 7.02 -15.06
CA ASN A 165 -4.20 7.36 -16.47
C ASN A 165 -2.92 7.55 -17.31
N ARG A 166 -1.80 7.95 -16.68
CA ARG A 166 -0.49 8.10 -17.34
C ARG A 166 0.25 6.77 -17.44
N MET A 167 0.14 5.91 -16.43
CA MET A 167 0.81 4.61 -16.41
C MET A 167 0.08 3.54 -17.23
N ILE A 168 -1.25 3.56 -17.20
CA ILE A 168 -2.15 2.63 -17.90
C ILE A 168 -3.15 3.50 -18.65
N LEU A 169 -2.95 3.68 -19.95
CA LEU A 169 -3.83 4.54 -20.76
C LEU A 169 -5.29 4.07 -20.66
N PRO A 170 -6.28 4.99 -20.64
CA PRO A 170 -7.70 4.64 -20.66
C PRO A 170 -8.13 3.84 -21.90
N SER A 171 -7.34 3.81 -22.97
CA SER A 171 -7.59 2.97 -24.15
C SER A 171 -7.01 1.55 -24.03
N THR A 172 -6.18 1.27 -23.04
CA THR A 172 -5.54 -0.04 -22.86
C THR A 172 -6.58 -1.11 -22.53
N ASN A 173 -6.50 -2.25 -23.22
CA ASN A 173 -7.14 -3.49 -22.79
C ASN A 173 -6.25 -4.12 -21.71
N ILE A 174 -6.70 -4.04 -20.45
CA ILE A 174 -5.91 -4.51 -19.30
C ILE A 174 -5.75 -6.02 -19.32
N SER A 175 -6.75 -6.78 -19.77
CA SER A 175 -6.68 -8.25 -19.85
C SER A 175 -5.60 -8.70 -20.84
N ASP A 176 -5.58 -8.12 -22.04
CA ASP A 176 -4.55 -8.42 -23.04
C ASP A 176 -3.15 -8.00 -22.56
N ALA A 177 -3.03 -6.81 -21.96
CA ALA A 177 -1.77 -6.33 -21.40
C ALA A 177 -1.26 -7.24 -20.28
N TYR A 178 -2.15 -7.68 -19.38
CA TYR A 178 -1.84 -8.61 -18.29
C TYR A 178 -1.28 -9.93 -18.82
N ASN A 179 -1.89 -10.48 -19.87
CA ASN A 179 -1.43 -11.71 -20.50
C ASN A 179 -0.09 -11.54 -21.22
N ALA A 180 0.14 -10.38 -21.84
CA ALA A 180 1.42 -10.06 -22.50
C ALA A 180 2.58 -9.95 -21.50
N TYR A 181 2.32 -9.52 -20.26
CA TYR A 181 3.35 -9.43 -19.21
C TYR A 181 3.93 -10.78 -18.80
N ASN A 182 3.22 -11.89 -19.00
CA ASN A 182 3.77 -13.24 -18.79
C ASN A 182 5.07 -13.48 -19.59
N ALA A 183 5.25 -12.79 -20.73
CA ALA A 183 6.45 -12.88 -21.55
C ALA A 183 7.54 -11.85 -21.18
N ALA A 184 7.19 -10.77 -20.47
CA ALA A 184 8.06 -9.60 -20.25
C ALA A 184 8.40 -9.33 -18.76
N GLY A 185 7.82 -10.07 -17.82
CA GLY A 185 8.09 -9.98 -16.38
C GLY A 185 6.85 -9.65 -15.53
N ASP A 186 6.86 -10.09 -14.26
CA ASP A 186 5.74 -10.05 -13.30
C ASP A 186 5.32 -8.62 -12.88
N ALA A 187 6.19 -7.61 -13.01
CA ALA A 187 5.95 -6.27 -12.48
C ALA A 187 4.68 -5.58 -13.04
N GLY A 188 4.28 -5.89 -14.28
CA GLY A 188 3.04 -5.38 -14.86
C GLY A 188 1.78 -6.04 -14.30
N GLN A 189 1.84 -7.33 -13.99
CA GLN A 189 0.76 -8.07 -13.34
C GLN A 189 0.57 -7.58 -11.91
N GLU A 190 1.68 -7.40 -11.20
CA GLU A 190 1.70 -6.82 -9.87
C GLU A 190 1.09 -5.41 -9.84
N LEU A 191 1.33 -4.57 -10.86
CA LEU A 191 0.71 -3.25 -10.97
C LEU A 191 -0.82 -3.34 -11.07
N VAL A 192 -1.34 -4.27 -11.88
CA VAL A 192 -2.79 -4.48 -12.06
C VAL A 192 -3.43 -4.99 -10.76
N LEU A 193 -2.76 -5.90 -10.05
CA LEU A 193 -3.20 -6.36 -8.73
C LEU A 193 -3.25 -5.19 -7.73
N ASN A 194 -2.18 -4.42 -7.63
CA ASN A 194 -2.09 -3.27 -6.71
C ASN A 194 -3.12 -2.19 -7.04
N LEU A 195 -3.43 -1.97 -8.33
CA LEU A 195 -4.51 -1.08 -8.75
C LEU A 195 -5.87 -1.58 -8.27
N SER A 196 -6.14 -2.88 -8.43
CA SER A 196 -7.40 -3.50 -8.00
C SER A 196 -7.61 -3.33 -6.50
N LEU A 197 -6.55 -3.52 -5.70
CA LEU A 197 -6.56 -3.28 -4.25
C LEU A 197 -6.80 -1.82 -3.89
N PHE A 198 -6.09 -0.91 -4.54
CA PHE A 198 -6.25 0.51 -4.26
C PHE A 198 -7.70 0.95 -4.49
N LEU A 199 -8.25 0.58 -5.65
CA LEU A 199 -9.61 0.94 -6.03
C LEU A 199 -10.65 0.30 -5.12
N SER A 200 -10.56 -1.01 -4.86
CA SER A 200 -11.51 -1.68 -3.96
C SER A 200 -11.46 -1.13 -2.55
N ASN A 201 -10.26 -0.91 -2.00
CA ASN A 201 -10.09 -0.33 -0.67
C ASN A 201 -10.65 1.10 -0.59
N PHE A 202 -10.28 1.95 -1.55
CA PHE A 202 -10.72 3.34 -1.54
C PHE A 202 -12.24 3.44 -1.70
N LEU A 203 -12.80 2.76 -2.70
CA LEU A 203 -14.22 2.85 -3.00
C LEU A 203 -15.04 2.20 -1.88
N SER A 204 -14.58 1.12 -1.25
CA SER A 204 -15.30 0.51 -0.12
C SER A 204 -15.35 1.40 1.13
N ASN A 205 -14.28 2.16 1.41
CA ASN A 205 -14.15 2.92 2.66
C ASN A 205 -14.50 4.42 2.51
N HIS A 206 -14.31 4.99 1.32
CA HIS A 206 -14.34 6.44 1.09
C HIS A 206 -15.21 6.87 -0.10
N LEU A 207 -16.06 6.00 -0.67
CA LEU A 207 -16.92 6.35 -1.82
C LEU A 207 -17.71 7.66 -1.60
N ARG A 208 -18.37 7.81 -0.45
CA ARG A 208 -19.19 8.99 -0.14
C ARG A 208 -18.42 10.31 -0.22
N VAL A 209 -17.12 10.27 0.05
CA VAL A 209 -16.25 11.45 0.02
C VAL A 209 -16.02 11.95 -1.41
N VAL A 210 -16.19 11.07 -2.42
CA VAL A 210 -15.95 11.36 -3.84
C VAL A 210 -17.21 11.30 -4.70
N GLU A 211 -18.41 11.23 -4.10
CA GLU A 211 -19.70 11.26 -4.81
C GLU A 211 -20.12 12.69 -5.25
N GLY A 212 -19.31 13.71 -4.94
CA GLY A 212 -19.57 15.09 -5.34
C GLY A 212 -19.48 15.34 -6.84
N GLU A 213 -20.13 16.41 -7.31
CA GLU A 213 -20.14 16.79 -8.73
C GLU A 213 -18.72 17.03 -9.29
N ALA A 214 -17.85 17.65 -8.49
CA ALA A 214 -16.46 17.94 -8.86
C ALA A 214 -15.59 16.68 -9.06
N THR A 215 -15.95 15.55 -8.45
CA THR A 215 -15.21 14.28 -8.52
C THR A 215 -15.88 13.26 -9.43
N ARG A 216 -17.04 13.58 -10.01
CA ARG A 216 -17.87 12.66 -10.79
C ARG A 216 -17.10 11.97 -11.91
N ASP A 217 -16.37 12.73 -12.73
CA ASP A 217 -15.66 12.16 -13.88
C ASP A 217 -14.53 11.22 -13.44
N VAL A 218 -13.80 11.60 -12.40
CA VAL A 218 -12.73 10.77 -11.82
C VAL A 218 -13.31 9.50 -11.20
N LEU A 219 -14.47 9.59 -10.52
CA LEU A 219 -15.17 8.46 -9.94
C LEU A 219 -15.67 7.48 -11.01
N LEU A 220 -16.27 7.98 -12.08
CA LEU A 220 -16.69 7.15 -13.22
C LEU A 220 -15.49 6.47 -13.88
N ASN A 221 -14.38 7.19 -14.06
CA ASN A 221 -13.15 6.63 -14.59
C ASN A 221 -12.60 5.51 -13.68
N ALA A 222 -12.62 5.69 -12.35
CA ALA A 222 -12.21 4.66 -11.40
C ALA A 222 -13.04 3.37 -11.52
N HIS A 223 -14.37 3.50 -11.65
CA HIS A 223 -15.24 2.35 -11.89
C HIS A 223 -14.99 1.71 -13.26
N LEU A 224 -14.67 2.51 -14.28
CA LEU A 224 -14.26 1.97 -15.58
C LEU A 224 -12.98 1.14 -15.47
N TYR A 225 -12.00 1.58 -14.67
CA TYR A 225 -10.82 0.75 -14.36
C TYR A 225 -11.22 -0.53 -13.62
N MET A 226 -12.12 -0.47 -12.63
CA MET A 226 -12.64 -1.68 -11.96
C MET A 226 -13.22 -2.70 -12.94
N VAL A 227 -14.05 -2.25 -13.89
CA VAL A 227 -14.62 -3.11 -14.95
C VAL A 227 -13.55 -3.71 -15.85
N LYS A 228 -12.45 -2.98 -16.10
CA LYS A 228 -11.35 -3.48 -16.92
C LYS A 228 -10.47 -4.49 -16.19
N VAL A 229 -10.15 -4.24 -14.93
CA VAL A 229 -9.34 -5.18 -14.13
C VAL A 229 -10.13 -6.46 -13.84
N SER A 230 -11.46 -6.39 -13.72
CA SER A 230 -12.31 -7.58 -13.52
C SER A 230 -12.38 -8.51 -14.74
N GLN A 231 -11.88 -8.09 -15.91
CA GLN A 231 -11.78 -8.91 -17.12
C GLN A 231 -10.47 -9.69 -17.20
N VAL A 232 -9.57 -9.51 -16.23
CA VAL A 232 -8.33 -10.27 -16.13
C VAL A 232 -8.67 -11.69 -15.64
N ASP A 233 -8.18 -12.70 -16.34
CA ASP A 233 -8.32 -14.12 -15.95
C ASP A 233 -7.31 -14.49 -14.85
N GLU A 234 -7.40 -13.78 -13.72
CA GLU A 234 -6.60 -14.02 -12.53
C GLU A 234 -7.55 -14.14 -11.33
N ARG A 235 -7.46 -15.25 -10.62
CA ARG A 235 -8.42 -15.59 -9.57
C ARG A 235 -8.43 -14.55 -8.45
N GLU A 236 -7.25 -14.11 -8.02
CA GLU A 236 -7.12 -13.14 -6.93
C GLU A 236 -7.75 -11.79 -7.30
N ILE A 237 -7.48 -11.29 -8.51
CA ILE A 237 -8.02 -10.00 -9.00
C ILE A 237 -9.54 -10.09 -9.10
N SER A 238 -10.06 -11.21 -9.61
CA SER A 238 -11.49 -11.47 -9.71
C SER A 238 -12.18 -11.48 -8.33
N GLU A 239 -11.58 -12.14 -7.34
CA GLU A 239 -12.09 -12.16 -5.96
C GLU A 239 -12.13 -10.76 -5.35
N ILE A 240 -11.07 -9.95 -5.53
CA ILE A 240 -11.02 -8.56 -5.05
C ILE A 240 -12.13 -7.70 -5.69
N CYS A 241 -12.35 -7.84 -7.00
CA CYS A 241 -13.37 -7.07 -7.71
C CYS A 241 -14.79 -7.50 -7.38
N LEU A 242 -15.00 -8.79 -7.03
CA LEU A 242 -16.31 -9.33 -6.67
C LEU A 242 -16.72 -8.98 -5.23
N GLU A 243 -15.74 -8.83 -4.33
CA GLU A 243 -15.99 -8.42 -2.94
C GLU A 243 -16.39 -6.94 -2.83
N TYR A 244 -15.90 -6.11 -3.75
CA TYR A 244 -16.30 -4.72 -3.92
C TYR A 244 -17.69 -4.57 -4.55
#